data_AF-A0A8R7P0W9-F1
#
_entry.id   AF-A0A8R7P0W9-F1
#
_cell.length_a   1.000
_cell.length_b   1.000
_cell.length_c   1.000
_cell.angle_alpha   90.00
_cell.angle_beta   90.00
_cell.angle_gamma   90.00
#
_symmetry.space_group_name_H-M   'P 1'
#
loop_
_entity.id
_entity.type
_entity.pdbx_description
1 polymer ?
#
loop_
_entity_poly.entity_id
_entity_poly.type
_entity_poly.pdbx_seq_one_letter_code
_entity_poly.pdbx_strand_id
1 'polypeptide(L)'
;MAGATLAAARFPAAVALLRTRRSPVVAVPLAPSGLRHHRRSVAMAAGAAPSPIPASDPLPKGSDLFFRSVLSNMQKVYLSRNPTAEKILDLVHSYDGDHICFDHFAFRTFGVDGYGINSLAEFFTDFGYESREELRFPAKKLRALWFSPPNNDGYTRAGIYGPLPRIFISELLVDELSAPSQEIIRKYIKTSANGNKYAVLASTFGELTWEKPTYSDFQVLSRESEYAGWTLVNGYALNHATVSTHRLESDIRSISKFNKFVEDNGFKLNTEGGILKVSPDGLLQQSSTVADSSLFTFADGITESIPRSYIEFAERLPLPQFRDLQDEEVCTICHECIDYSVLVCFLSFIIHTWKVYFQASR
;
A
#
# COMPACT_ATOMS: atom_id res chain seq x y z
N MET A 1 -23.28 -37.03 55.71
CA MET A 1 -22.41 -37.81 56.64
C MET A 1 -20.96 -37.65 56.18
N ALA A 2 -19.99 -38.16 56.97
CA ALA A 2 -18.52 -38.14 56.82
C ALA A 2 -17.88 -37.85 55.43
N GLY A 3 -16.69 -37.23 55.33
CA GLY A 3 -15.84 -36.62 56.37
C GLY A 3 -14.32 -36.81 56.17
N ALA A 4 -13.54 -35.73 56.28
CA ALA A 4 -12.06 -35.67 56.29
C ALA A 4 -11.34 -36.13 54.99
N THR A 5 -10.04 -35.83 54.73
CA THR A 5 -8.97 -35.29 55.60
C THR A 5 -7.98 -34.39 54.82
N LEU A 6 -7.28 -33.47 55.50
CA LEU A 6 -6.09 -32.75 54.98
C LEU A 6 -4.82 -33.61 55.06
N ALA A 7 -3.84 -33.34 54.19
CA ALA A 7 -2.41 -33.44 54.53
C ALA A 7 -1.53 -32.59 53.58
N ALA A 8 -0.47 -31.99 54.09
CA ALA A 8 0.59 -31.33 53.31
C ALA A 8 1.94 -31.42 54.03
N ALA A 9 3.04 -31.74 53.34
CA ALA A 9 4.40 -31.66 53.91
C ALA A 9 5.54 -31.61 52.87
N ARG A 10 6.23 -30.46 52.83
CA ARG A 10 7.70 -30.21 52.88
C ARG A 10 8.71 -31.08 52.10
N PHE A 11 9.70 -30.36 51.53
CA PHE A 11 11.06 -30.82 51.17
C PHE A 11 11.84 -31.47 52.32
N PRO A 12 12.92 -32.20 51.99
CA PRO A 12 14.27 -31.78 52.45
C PRO A 12 15.31 -31.71 51.30
N ALA A 13 16.55 -31.31 51.61
CA ALA A 13 17.66 -31.18 50.65
C ALA A 13 19.02 -31.64 51.23
N ALA A 14 19.92 -32.14 50.37
CA ALA A 14 21.36 -32.33 50.58
C ALA A 14 22.06 -32.33 49.20
N VAL A 15 23.25 -31.77 48.89
CA VAL A 15 24.45 -31.25 49.60
C VAL A 15 25.66 -32.20 49.64
N ALA A 16 26.61 -31.98 48.71
CA ALA A 16 28.07 -32.15 48.82
C ALA A 16 28.72 -31.24 47.74
N LEU A 17 29.76 -30.40 47.94
CA LEU A 17 31.07 -30.51 48.63
C LEU A 17 32.04 -31.44 47.86
N LEU A 18 33.28 -31.11 47.46
CA LEU A 18 34.18 -29.93 47.58
C LEU A 18 35.11 -29.90 46.31
N ARG A 19 36.20 -29.13 46.10
CA ARG A 19 37.12 -28.32 46.95
C ARG A 19 37.83 -27.21 46.13
N THR A 20 38.50 -26.29 46.83
CA THR A 20 39.15 -25.03 46.36
C THR A 20 40.70 -25.06 46.26
N ARG A 21 41.33 -24.16 45.47
CA ARG A 21 42.63 -23.44 45.71
C ARG A 21 42.72 -22.25 44.72
N ARG A 22 42.73 -20.96 45.10
CA ARG A 22 43.67 -20.08 45.86
C ARG A 22 44.88 -19.54 45.06
N SER A 23 44.99 -18.21 44.98
CA SER A 23 46.00 -17.38 44.27
C SER A 23 47.17 -16.94 45.17
N PRO A 24 48.13 -16.16 44.62
CA PRO A 24 48.52 -14.87 45.25
C PRO A 24 48.66 -13.68 44.26
N VAL A 25 49.07 -12.49 44.76
CA VAL A 25 49.10 -11.16 44.07
C VAL A 25 50.30 -10.30 44.56
N VAL A 26 50.93 -9.48 43.69
CA VAL A 26 51.76 -8.25 43.97
C VAL A 26 52.44 -7.74 42.65
N ALA A 27 52.82 -6.48 42.40
CA ALA A 27 52.23 -5.15 42.69
C ALA A 27 52.87 -3.99 41.85
N VAL A 28 52.02 -3.04 41.41
CA VAL A 28 52.15 -1.56 41.16
C VAL A 28 53.54 -0.86 41.23
N PRO A 29 53.88 -0.01 40.21
CA PRO A 29 54.03 1.46 40.42
C PRO A 29 53.11 2.36 39.53
N LEU A 30 53.27 3.70 39.58
CA LEU A 30 52.23 4.71 39.23
C LEU A 30 52.68 5.88 38.32
N ALA A 31 51.71 6.44 37.57
CA ALA A 31 51.53 7.86 37.18
C ALA A 31 52.51 8.49 36.13
N PRO A 32 52.24 9.68 35.52
CA PRO A 32 51.15 10.64 35.82
C PRO A 32 50.37 11.30 34.65
N SER A 33 49.21 11.90 35.00
CA SER A 33 48.58 13.12 34.44
C SER A 33 48.01 13.13 32.99
N GLY A 34 46.87 13.83 32.78
CA GLY A 34 46.34 14.03 31.42
C GLY A 34 44.88 14.53 31.23
N LEU A 35 44.19 15.07 32.24
CA LEU A 35 42.80 15.53 32.05
C LEU A 35 42.71 16.78 31.16
N ARG A 36 42.06 16.66 29.99
CA ARG A 36 41.53 17.78 29.20
C ARG A 36 40.11 17.48 28.72
N HIS A 37 39.14 18.29 29.17
CA HIS A 37 37.82 18.33 28.54
C HIS A 37 37.91 19.03 27.18
N HIS A 38 37.57 18.31 26.11
CA HIS A 38 37.16 18.93 24.85
C HIS A 38 35.71 18.55 24.55
N ARG A 39 34.81 19.55 24.60
CA ARG A 39 33.55 19.49 23.85
C ARG A 39 33.90 19.37 22.37
N ARG A 40 33.70 18.20 21.76
CA ARG A 40 33.55 18.10 20.31
C ARG A 40 32.07 18.32 19.99
N SER A 41 31.77 19.40 19.28
CA SER A 41 30.49 19.48 18.57
C SER A 41 30.48 18.42 17.49
N VAL A 42 29.40 17.63 17.40
CA VAL A 42 29.19 16.76 16.24
C VAL A 42 28.72 17.64 15.10
N ALA A 43 29.66 18.07 14.26
CA ALA A 43 29.32 18.61 12.95
C ALA A 43 28.80 17.44 12.11
N MET A 44 27.58 17.56 11.56
CA MET A 44 27.09 16.61 10.56
C MET A 44 27.93 16.80 9.30
N ALA A 45 28.84 15.86 9.04
CA ALA A 45 29.45 15.75 7.73
C ALA A 45 28.35 15.34 6.74
N ALA A 46 28.21 16.07 5.63
CA ALA A 46 27.32 15.65 4.55
C ALA A 46 27.82 14.31 4.01
N GLY A 47 27.03 13.25 4.19
CA GLY A 47 27.30 11.97 3.55
C GLY A 47 27.23 12.15 2.03
N ALA A 48 28.10 11.47 1.30
CA ALA A 48 27.94 11.35 -0.15
C ALA A 48 26.58 10.72 -0.47
N ALA A 49 25.98 11.13 -1.58
CA ALA A 49 24.73 10.53 -2.06
C ALA A 49 24.91 9.00 -2.21
N PRO A 50 23.89 8.19 -1.87
CA PRO A 50 23.95 6.76 -2.15
C PRO A 50 24.09 6.56 -3.66
N SER A 51 24.97 5.64 -4.06
CA SER A 51 25.03 5.19 -5.45
C SER A 51 23.67 4.62 -5.87
N PRO A 52 23.26 4.72 -7.15
CA PRO A 52 22.04 4.08 -7.62
C PRO A 52 22.10 2.59 -7.31
N ILE A 53 21.01 2.07 -6.73
CA ILE A 53 20.84 0.64 -6.53
C ILE A 53 20.67 0.02 -7.92
N PRO A 54 21.43 -1.02 -8.30
CA PRO A 54 21.26 -1.64 -9.61
C PRO A 54 19.81 -2.13 -9.77
N ALA A 55 19.11 -1.63 -10.78
CA ALA A 55 17.76 -2.09 -11.10
C ALA A 55 17.79 -3.61 -11.37
N SER A 56 16.79 -4.34 -10.87
CA SER A 56 16.73 -5.79 -11.05
C SER A 56 16.60 -6.18 -12.53
N ASP A 57 17.22 -7.32 -12.89
CA ASP A 57 17.33 -7.79 -14.27
C ASP A 57 15.98 -7.79 -15.00
N PRO A 58 15.93 -7.35 -16.27
CA PRO A 58 14.69 -7.27 -17.03
C PRO A 58 14.07 -8.65 -17.25
N LEU A 59 12.75 -8.72 -17.11
CA LEU A 59 12.01 -9.98 -17.24
C LEU A 59 12.25 -10.67 -18.59
N PRO A 60 12.40 -12.01 -18.62
CA PRO A 60 12.36 -12.77 -19.86
C PRO A 60 11.09 -12.44 -20.66
N LYS A 61 11.22 -12.24 -21.97
CA LYS A 61 10.13 -11.72 -22.83
C LYS A 61 8.79 -12.47 -22.73
N GLY A 62 8.81 -13.78 -22.47
CA GLY A 62 7.59 -14.56 -22.21
C GLY A 62 6.91 -14.21 -20.88
N SER A 63 7.72 -14.00 -19.83
CA SER A 63 7.28 -13.59 -18.50
C SER A 63 6.70 -12.17 -18.49
N ASP A 64 7.35 -11.21 -19.15
CA ASP A 64 6.85 -9.84 -19.31
C ASP A 64 5.46 -9.82 -20.00
N LEU A 65 5.34 -10.50 -21.15
CA LEU A 65 4.07 -10.55 -21.90
C LEU A 65 2.95 -11.24 -21.10
N PHE A 66 3.26 -12.29 -20.34
CA PHE A 66 2.31 -12.93 -19.44
C PHE A 66 1.89 -11.98 -18.29
N PHE A 67 2.86 -11.36 -17.62
CA PHE A 67 2.62 -10.44 -16.50
C PHE A 67 1.76 -9.23 -16.92
N ARG A 68 2.08 -8.60 -18.07
CA ARG A 68 1.26 -7.53 -18.66
C ARG A 68 -0.15 -8.02 -19.02
N SER A 69 -0.30 -9.27 -19.46
CA SER A 69 -1.63 -9.85 -19.71
C SER A 69 -2.44 -10.03 -18.42
N VAL A 70 -1.80 -10.38 -17.30
CA VAL A 70 -2.42 -10.43 -15.97
C VAL A 70 -2.85 -9.03 -15.51
N LEU A 71 -1.95 -8.04 -15.55
CA LEU A 71 -2.28 -6.65 -15.21
C LEU A 71 -3.41 -6.07 -16.08
N SER A 72 -3.40 -6.37 -17.39
CA SER A 72 -4.47 -5.97 -18.32
C SER A 72 -5.83 -6.56 -17.93
N ASN A 73 -5.88 -7.78 -17.38
CA ASN A 73 -7.13 -8.37 -16.90
C ASN A 73 -7.60 -7.75 -15.58
N MET A 74 -6.69 -7.43 -14.65
CA MET A 74 -7.03 -6.62 -13.46
C MET A 74 -7.60 -5.26 -13.87
N GLN A 75 -7.01 -4.59 -14.87
CA GLN A 75 -7.49 -3.32 -15.40
C GLN A 75 -8.89 -3.44 -16.03
N LYS A 76 -9.18 -4.50 -16.81
CA LYS A 76 -10.52 -4.71 -17.39
C LYS A 76 -11.60 -4.87 -16.33
N VAL A 77 -11.32 -5.66 -15.28
CA VAL A 77 -12.21 -5.81 -14.11
C VAL A 77 -12.43 -4.47 -13.40
N TYR A 78 -11.39 -3.64 -13.30
CA TYR A 78 -11.47 -2.31 -12.73
C TYR A 78 -12.33 -1.37 -13.60
N LEU A 79 -12.04 -1.17 -14.89
CA LEU A 79 -12.77 -0.22 -15.73
C LEU A 79 -14.26 -0.59 -15.87
N SER A 80 -14.57 -1.86 -16.11
CA SER A 80 -15.95 -2.37 -16.20
C SER A 80 -16.79 -2.20 -14.93
N ARG A 81 -16.18 -1.84 -13.80
CA ARG A 81 -16.84 -1.56 -12.50
C ARG A 81 -16.77 -0.10 -12.08
N ASN A 82 -16.01 0.74 -12.80
CA ASN A 82 -15.68 2.11 -12.43
C ASN A 82 -15.77 3.04 -13.66
N PRO A 83 -16.98 3.37 -14.13
CA PRO A 83 -17.20 4.18 -15.33
C PRO A 83 -16.68 5.63 -15.23
N THR A 84 -16.38 6.13 -14.02
CA THR A 84 -15.65 7.40 -13.84
C THR A 84 -14.18 7.25 -14.25
N ALA A 85 -13.54 6.15 -13.86
CA ALA A 85 -12.14 5.88 -14.21
C ALA A 85 -11.97 5.64 -15.72
N GLU A 86 -12.88 4.86 -16.33
CA GLU A 86 -12.92 4.60 -17.76
C GLU A 86 -13.02 5.90 -18.57
N LYS A 87 -14.03 6.73 -18.30
CA LYS A 87 -14.23 8.00 -19.02
C LYS A 87 -13.10 9.00 -18.84
N ILE A 88 -12.46 9.06 -17.67
CA ILE A 88 -11.32 9.96 -17.46
C ILE A 88 -10.11 9.49 -18.28
N LEU A 89 -9.86 8.18 -18.39
CA LEU A 89 -8.81 7.67 -19.27
C LEU A 89 -9.12 7.95 -20.75
N ASP A 90 -10.36 7.76 -21.20
CA ASP A 90 -10.79 8.10 -22.57
C ASP A 90 -10.62 9.59 -22.87
N LEU A 91 -10.95 10.46 -21.92
CA LEU A 91 -10.82 11.91 -22.05
C LEU A 91 -9.35 12.36 -22.08
N VAL A 92 -8.50 11.80 -21.22
CA VAL A 92 -7.05 12.07 -21.25
C VAL A 92 -6.46 11.58 -22.57
N HIS A 93 -6.83 10.38 -23.05
CA HIS A 93 -6.38 9.88 -24.35
C HIS A 93 -6.83 10.78 -25.50
N SER A 94 -8.05 11.31 -25.44
CA SER A 94 -8.60 12.24 -26.43
C SER A 94 -7.98 13.64 -26.41
N TYR A 95 -7.35 14.03 -25.29
CA TYR A 95 -6.76 15.36 -25.09
C TYR A 95 -5.23 15.36 -25.29
N ASP A 96 -4.56 14.33 -24.77
CA ASP A 96 -3.10 14.21 -24.71
C ASP A 96 -2.51 13.24 -25.75
N GLY A 97 -3.25 12.17 -26.10
CA GLY A 97 -2.78 11.09 -26.97
C GLY A 97 -2.44 9.79 -26.23
N ASP A 98 -1.58 8.96 -26.82
CA ASP A 98 -1.17 7.66 -26.26
C ASP A 98 0.05 7.78 -25.34
N HIS A 99 -0.02 8.67 -24.33
CA HIS A 99 1.07 8.92 -23.36
C HIS A 99 0.72 8.50 -21.93
N ILE A 100 -0.51 8.02 -21.68
CA ILE A 100 -0.99 7.63 -20.34
C ILE A 100 -0.07 6.56 -19.73
N CYS A 101 0.72 6.94 -18.74
CA CYS A 101 1.52 6.03 -17.93
C CYS A 101 0.88 5.84 -16.55
N PHE A 102 0.95 4.62 -15.99
CA PHE A 102 0.49 4.37 -14.62
C PHE A 102 1.65 4.51 -13.63
N ASP A 103 1.53 5.39 -12.64
CA ASP A 103 2.54 5.58 -11.58
C ASP A 103 2.55 4.37 -10.62
N HIS A 104 1.35 3.96 -10.20
CA HIS A 104 1.15 2.79 -9.35
C HIS A 104 -0.26 2.19 -9.44
N PHE A 105 -0.38 0.94 -9.01
CA PHE A 105 -1.62 0.19 -8.81
C PHE A 105 -1.77 -0.17 -7.32
N ALA A 106 -2.94 0.02 -6.73
CA ALA A 106 -3.17 -0.19 -5.30
C ALA A 106 -4.16 -1.31 -4.96
N PHE A 107 -3.86 -2.08 -3.92
CA PHE A 107 -4.67 -3.21 -3.45
C PHE A 107 -4.91 -3.15 -1.94
N ARG A 108 -6.06 -3.69 -1.50
CA ARG A 108 -6.45 -3.78 -0.08
C ARG A 108 -6.70 -5.22 0.32
N THR A 109 -6.13 -5.63 1.45
CA THR A 109 -6.19 -7.01 1.95
C THR A 109 -6.54 -7.06 3.45
N PHE A 110 -6.80 -8.25 4.01
CA PHE A 110 -7.06 -8.45 5.45
C PHE A 110 -5.84 -9.11 6.10
N GLY A 111 -5.12 -8.40 6.98
CA GLY A 111 -3.93 -8.87 7.67
C GLY A 111 -4.23 -9.92 8.73
N VAL A 112 -4.69 -11.11 8.30
CA VAL A 112 -5.14 -12.22 9.13
C VAL A 112 -5.02 -13.52 8.34
N ASP A 113 -4.63 -14.62 8.99
CA ASP A 113 -4.66 -16.00 8.48
C ASP A 113 -4.08 -16.21 7.05
N GLY A 114 -3.13 -15.36 6.64
CA GLY A 114 -2.49 -15.40 5.31
C GLY A 114 -3.22 -14.64 4.19
N TYR A 115 -4.26 -13.87 4.48
CA TYR A 115 -5.04 -13.05 3.54
C TYR A 115 -4.55 -11.58 3.45
N GLY A 116 -3.36 -11.30 3.99
CA GLY A 116 -2.71 -9.98 4.06
C GLY A 116 -1.86 -9.66 2.82
N ILE A 117 -0.88 -8.75 2.95
CA ILE A 117 -0.04 -8.27 1.84
C ILE A 117 0.56 -9.41 1.00
N ASN A 118 1.08 -10.46 1.68
CA ASN A 118 1.79 -11.56 1.03
C ASN A 118 0.95 -12.31 -0.02
N SER A 119 -0.38 -12.39 0.16
CA SER A 119 -1.26 -13.13 -0.77
C SER A 119 -1.24 -12.57 -2.20
N LEU A 120 -0.88 -11.29 -2.34
CA LEU A 120 -0.66 -10.63 -3.63
C LEU A 120 0.83 -10.40 -3.90
N ALA A 121 1.63 -10.07 -2.88
CA ALA A 121 3.04 -9.70 -3.05
C ALA A 121 3.89 -10.82 -3.67
N GLU A 122 3.64 -12.09 -3.29
CA GLU A 122 4.41 -13.25 -3.78
C GLU A 122 4.44 -13.32 -5.32
N PHE A 123 3.29 -13.09 -5.97
CA PHE A 123 3.21 -13.02 -7.43
C PHE A 123 4.01 -11.85 -8.02
N PHE A 124 3.99 -10.67 -7.41
CA PHE A 124 4.77 -9.54 -7.92
C PHE A 124 6.28 -9.81 -7.79
N THR A 125 6.71 -10.42 -6.69
CA THR A 125 8.12 -10.83 -6.50
C THR A 125 8.55 -11.95 -7.46
N ASP A 126 7.66 -12.90 -7.80
CA ASP A 126 7.93 -13.91 -8.85
C ASP A 126 8.16 -13.26 -10.23
N PHE A 127 7.57 -12.08 -10.47
CA PHE A 127 7.80 -11.25 -11.65
C PHE A 127 8.76 -10.08 -11.39
N GLY A 128 9.75 -10.28 -10.51
CA GLY A 128 10.94 -9.42 -10.38
C GLY A 128 10.73 -8.09 -9.68
N TYR A 129 9.56 -7.83 -9.09
CA TYR A 129 9.34 -6.65 -8.25
C TYR A 129 10.12 -6.78 -6.94
N GLU A 130 10.71 -5.67 -6.51
CA GLU A 130 11.40 -5.60 -5.22
C GLU A 130 10.55 -4.91 -4.18
N SER A 131 10.49 -5.48 -2.97
CA SER A 131 9.83 -4.85 -1.81
C SER A 131 10.62 -3.63 -1.33
N ARG A 132 9.91 -2.57 -0.95
CA ARG A 132 10.46 -1.28 -0.51
C ARG A 132 9.92 -0.93 0.89
N GLU A 133 9.82 0.36 1.23
CA GLU A 133 9.49 0.81 2.58
C GLU A 133 8.11 0.33 3.08
N GLU A 134 8.04 0.04 4.38
CA GLU A 134 6.79 -0.19 5.09
C GLU A 134 6.17 1.14 5.56
N LEU A 135 4.90 1.35 5.24
CA LEU A 135 4.10 2.47 5.73
C LEU A 135 3.09 1.97 6.77
N ARG A 136 2.86 2.76 7.82
CA ARG A 136 1.89 2.46 8.89
C ARG A 136 0.91 3.61 9.09
N PHE A 137 -0.34 3.26 9.32
CA PHE A 137 -1.45 4.20 9.48
C PHE A 137 -2.21 3.88 10.79
N PRO A 138 -1.65 4.18 11.98
CA PRO A 138 -2.20 3.69 13.25
C PRO A 138 -3.65 4.12 13.49
N ALA A 139 -4.01 5.35 13.12
CA ALA A 139 -5.39 5.86 13.24
C ALA A 139 -6.44 5.08 12.41
N LYS A 140 -5.99 4.23 11.47
CA LYS A 140 -6.84 3.40 10.60
C LYS A 140 -6.56 1.90 10.77
N LYS A 141 -5.66 1.52 11.69
CA LYS A 141 -5.22 0.13 11.93
C LYS A 141 -4.66 -0.54 10.66
N LEU A 142 -3.89 0.19 9.83
CA LEU A 142 -3.34 -0.35 8.56
C LEU A 142 -1.81 -0.41 8.55
N ARG A 143 -1.30 -1.38 7.80
CA ARG A 143 0.09 -1.50 7.36
C ARG A 143 0.10 -1.59 5.83
N ALA A 144 1.14 -1.10 5.17
CA ALA A 144 1.32 -1.23 3.73
C ALA A 144 2.79 -1.43 3.37
N LEU A 145 3.02 -2.10 2.25
CA LEU A 145 4.31 -2.16 1.55
C LEU A 145 4.10 -1.68 0.12
N TRP A 146 5.09 -1.00 -0.43
CA TRP A 146 5.16 -0.74 -1.86
C TRP A 146 6.28 -1.54 -2.51
N PHE A 147 6.14 -1.76 -3.81
CA PHE A 147 7.03 -2.60 -4.61
C PHE A 147 7.42 -1.87 -5.89
N SER A 148 8.71 -1.76 -6.17
CA SER A 148 9.21 -1.20 -7.43
C SER A 148 9.25 -2.28 -8.52
N PRO A 149 8.91 -1.96 -9.78
CA PRO A 149 9.01 -2.91 -10.89
C PRO A 149 10.47 -3.29 -11.20
N PRO A 150 10.70 -4.42 -11.90
CA PRO A 150 12.00 -4.70 -12.52
C PRO A 150 12.30 -3.73 -13.67
N ASN A 151 13.55 -3.71 -14.16
CA ASN A 151 13.87 -2.92 -15.34
C ASN A 151 12.97 -3.33 -16.52
N ASN A 152 12.38 -2.33 -17.19
CA ASN A 152 11.45 -2.53 -18.29
C ASN A 152 11.57 -1.46 -19.40
N ASP A 153 12.75 -0.83 -19.53
CA ASP A 153 13.02 0.34 -20.40
C ASP A 153 12.73 0.12 -21.91
N GLY A 154 12.54 -1.14 -22.34
CA GLY A 154 12.19 -1.51 -23.72
C GLY A 154 10.70 -1.38 -24.08
N TYR A 155 9.89 -0.64 -23.31
CA TYR A 155 8.47 -0.42 -23.64
C TYR A 155 8.28 0.48 -24.87
N THR A 156 7.13 0.36 -25.55
CA THR A 156 6.86 1.04 -26.84
C THR A 156 5.40 1.50 -27.00
N ARG A 157 4.63 1.59 -25.91
CA ARG A 157 3.18 1.88 -25.89
C ARG A 157 2.78 2.56 -24.59
N ALA A 158 1.53 3.04 -24.48
CA ALA A 158 0.95 3.50 -23.22
C ALA A 158 0.44 2.38 -22.30
N GLY A 159 -0.02 2.80 -21.12
CA GLY A 159 -0.75 2.01 -20.13
C GLY A 159 0.03 0.80 -19.65
N ILE A 160 -0.64 -0.37 -19.59
CA ILE A 160 -0.05 -1.65 -19.19
C ILE A 160 1.14 -2.08 -20.08
N TYR A 161 1.24 -1.55 -21.30
CA TYR A 161 2.31 -1.86 -22.25
C TYR A 161 3.40 -0.78 -22.32
N GLY A 162 3.33 0.21 -21.44
CA GLY A 162 4.34 1.24 -21.18
C GLY A 162 5.24 0.89 -19.98
N PRO A 163 5.65 1.89 -19.18
CA PRO A 163 6.33 1.65 -17.91
C PRO A 163 5.46 0.76 -17.01
N LEU A 164 6.06 -0.26 -16.38
CA LEU A 164 5.36 -1.05 -15.38
C LEU A 164 5.03 -0.18 -14.15
N PRO A 165 3.78 -0.19 -13.64
CA PRO A 165 3.41 0.58 -12.47
C PRO A 165 4.07 0.02 -11.20
N ARG A 166 4.38 0.88 -10.23
CA ARG A 166 4.71 0.42 -8.87
C ARG A 166 3.46 -0.26 -8.26
N ILE A 167 3.63 -1.20 -7.34
CA ILE A 167 2.49 -1.83 -6.66
C ILE A 167 2.45 -1.35 -5.21
N PHE A 168 1.27 -0.93 -4.74
CA PHE A 168 1.01 -0.60 -3.34
C PHE A 168 0.03 -1.60 -2.76
N ILE A 169 0.43 -2.33 -1.72
CA ILE A 169 -0.42 -3.35 -1.09
C ILE A 169 -0.57 -2.99 0.38
N SER A 170 -1.80 -2.72 0.80
CA SER A 170 -2.14 -2.47 2.21
C SER A 170 -2.90 -3.64 2.80
N GLU A 171 -2.76 -3.84 4.11
CA GLU A 171 -3.54 -4.77 4.92
C GLU A 171 -4.16 -4.08 6.14
N LEU A 172 -5.37 -4.51 6.49
CA LEU A 172 -6.01 -4.17 7.76
C LEU A 172 -5.45 -5.06 8.88
N LEU A 173 -4.97 -4.47 9.96
CA LEU A 173 -4.53 -5.16 11.17
C LEU A 173 -5.76 -5.66 11.93
N VAL A 174 -6.27 -6.82 11.53
CA VAL A 174 -7.58 -7.35 11.98
C VAL A 174 -7.61 -7.50 13.50
N ASP A 175 -6.53 -7.97 14.11
CA ASP A 175 -6.46 -8.20 15.56
C ASP A 175 -6.46 -6.90 16.39
N GLU A 176 -6.36 -5.71 15.77
CA GLU A 176 -6.58 -4.41 16.42
C GLU A 176 -8.07 -3.96 16.41
N LEU A 177 -8.96 -4.67 15.72
CA LEU A 177 -10.40 -4.36 15.63
C LEU A 177 -11.18 -4.77 16.89
N SER A 178 -12.43 -4.32 17.02
CA SER A 178 -13.36 -4.87 18.01
C SER A 178 -13.63 -6.36 17.76
N ALA A 179 -13.84 -7.15 18.83
CA ALA A 179 -14.07 -8.59 18.72
C ALA A 179 -15.21 -8.98 17.74
N PRO A 180 -16.37 -8.29 17.68
CA PRO A 180 -17.38 -8.55 16.66
C PRO A 180 -16.86 -8.39 15.22
N SER A 181 -16.07 -7.35 14.94
CA SER A 181 -15.47 -7.15 13.62
C SER A 181 -14.42 -8.23 13.30
N GLN A 182 -13.64 -8.69 14.29
CA GLN A 182 -12.71 -9.81 14.13
C GLN A 182 -13.44 -11.12 13.81
N GLU A 183 -14.50 -11.44 14.56
CA GLU A 183 -15.34 -12.62 14.36
C GLU A 183 -15.98 -12.62 12.96
N ILE A 184 -16.51 -11.47 12.53
CA ILE A 184 -17.11 -11.30 11.20
C ILE A 184 -16.07 -11.52 10.09
N ILE A 185 -14.87 -10.92 10.18
CA ILE A 185 -13.82 -11.12 9.17
C ILE A 185 -13.38 -12.59 9.16
N ARG A 186 -13.07 -13.17 10.32
CA ARG A 186 -12.61 -14.58 10.43
C ARG A 186 -13.70 -15.57 9.97
N LYS A 187 -14.99 -15.25 10.09
CA LYS A 187 -16.11 -16.01 9.48
C LYS A 187 -15.94 -16.10 7.97
N TYR A 188 -15.78 -14.97 7.28
CA TYR A 188 -15.61 -14.95 5.82
C TYR A 188 -14.32 -15.60 5.37
N ILE A 189 -13.18 -15.31 6.03
CA ILE A 189 -11.90 -15.94 5.74
C ILE A 189 -11.99 -17.49 5.83
N LYS A 190 -12.67 -18.02 6.84
CA LYS A 190 -12.89 -19.47 6.98
C LYS A 190 -13.63 -20.10 5.80
N THR A 191 -14.57 -19.40 5.18
CA THR A 191 -15.30 -19.89 3.99
C THR A 191 -14.42 -19.96 2.74
N SER A 192 -13.33 -19.17 2.72
CA SER A 192 -12.42 -19.06 1.59
C SER A 192 -11.35 -20.17 1.52
N ALA A 193 -11.14 -20.89 2.62
CA ALA A 193 -10.22 -22.03 2.77
C ALA A 193 -8.75 -21.77 2.39
N ASN A 194 -8.40 -21.76 1.09
CA ASN A 194 -7.06 -21.50 0.56
C ASN A 194 -7.05 -20.39 -0.52
N GLY A 195 -8.15 -19.62 -0.64
CA GLY A 195 -8.33 -18.61 -1.68
C GLY A 195 -7.29 -17.48 -1.67
N ASN A 196 -6.60 -17.25 -0.55
CA ASN A 196 -5.45 -16.35 -0.48
C ASN A 196 -4.30 -16.75 -1.42
N LYS A 197 -4.05 -18.05 -1.61
CA LYS A 197 -3.03 -18.55 -2.55
C LYS A 197 -3.34 -18.25 -4.02
N TYR A 198 -4.52 -17.70 -4.29
CA TYR A 198 -5.05 -17.40 -5.62
C TYR A 198 -5.60 -15.98 -5.71
N ALA A 199 -5.17 -15.06 -4.82
CA ALA A 199 -5.65 -13.68 -4.76
C ALA A 199 -5.50 -12.92 -6.10
N VAL A 200 -4.43 -13.20 -6.85
CA VAL A 200 -4.20 -12.65 -8.19
C VAL A 200 -5.24 -13.15 -9.20
N LEU A 201 -5.59 -14.44 -9.18
CA LEU A 201 -6.66 -14.97 -10.04
C LEU A 201 -8.00 -14.30 -9.68
N ALA A 202 -8.32 -14.21 -8.39
CA ALA A 202 -9.50 -13.52 -7.90
C ALA A 202 -9.54 -12.05 -8.36
N SER A 203 -8.40 -11.34 -8.35
CA SER A 203 -8.29 -9.98 -8.90
C SER A 203 -8.51 -9.94 -10.42
N THR A 204 -7.99 -10.89 -11.19
CA THR A 204 -8.14 -10.93 -12.66
C THR A 204 -9.53 -11.29 -13.15
N PHE A 205 -10.32 -12.01 -12.35
CA PHE A 205 -11.73 -12.32 -12.64
C PHE A 205 -12.70 -11.38 -11.91
N GLY A 206 -12.22 -10.65 -10.89
CA GLY A 206 -13.00 -9.76 -10.06
C GLY A 206 -13.86 -10.47 -9.02
N GLU A 207 -13.50 -11.68 -8.63
CA GLU A 207 -14.28 -12.53 -7.73
C GLU A 207 -13.92 -12.33 -6.25
N LEU A 208 -14.89 -12.56 -5.37
CA LEU A 208 -14.62 -12.73 -3.94
C LEU A 208 -14.12 -14.16 -3.71
N THR A 209 -13.09 -14.32 -2.88
CA THR A 209 -12.58 -15.66 -2.52
C THR A 209 -13.35 -16.30 -1.37
N TRP A 210 -14.19 -15.54 -0.66
CA TRP A 210 -15.08 -15.96 0.43
C TRP A 210 -16.54 -15.94 -0.03
N GLU A 211 -17.43 -16.53 0.77
CA GLU A 211 -18.88 -16.47 0.52
C GLU A 211 -19.38 -15.01 0.44
N LYS A 212 -20.43 -14.77 -0.34
CA LYS A 212 -21.05 -13.45 -0.46
C LYS A 212 -21.47 -12.93 0.93
N PRO A 213 -21.13 -11.69 1.30
CA PRO A 213 -21.46 -11.16 2.63
C PRO A 213 -22.96 -10.91 2.83
N THR A 214 -23.40 -10.87 4.09
CA THR A 214 -24.72 -10.30 4.47
C THR A 214 -24.61 -8.79 4.57
N TYR A 215 -25.72 -8.07 4.41
CA TYR A 215 -25.72 -6.62 4.63
C TYR A 215 -25.48 -6.28 6.09
N SER A 216 -25.96 -7.12 7.03
CA SER A 216 -25.77 -6.90 8.46
C SER A 216 -24.29 -6.92 8.89
N ASP A 217 -23.50 -7.86 8.38
CA ASP A 217 -22.06 -7.96 8.61
C ASP A 217 -21.32 -6.75 8.02
N PHE A 218 -21.65 -6.40 6.78
CA PHE A 218 -21.09 -5.26 6.07
C PHE A 218 -21.38 -3.93 6.78
N GLN A 219 -22.58 -3.76 7.35
CA GLN A 219 -22.92 -2.61 8.19
C GLN A 219 -22.14 -2.59 9.51
N VAL A 220 -21.81 -3.73 10.12
CA VAL A 220 -20.95 -3.76 11.32
C VAL A 220 -19.52 -3.33 10.94
N LEU A 221 -18.91 -3.96 9.94
CA LEU A 221 -17.55 -3.62 9.53
C LEU A 221 -17.43 -2.15 9.08
N SER A 222 -18.35 -1.66 8.24
CA SER A 222 -18.29 -0.29 7.71
C SER A 222 -18.47 0.80 8.78
N ARG A 223 -19.02 0.47 9.96
CA ARG A 223 -19.14 1.40 11.10
C ARG A 223 -17.88 1.50 11.96
N GLU A 224 -17.03 0.46 11.98
CA GLU A 224 -15.70 0.54 12.62
C GLU A 224 -14.61 0.96 11.63
N SER A 225 -14.68 0.47 10.39
CA SER A 225 -13.66 0.65 9.36
C SER A 225 -14.26 0.58 7.95
N GLU A 226 -14.32 1.74 7.27
CA GLU A 226 -14.66 1.83 5.84
C GLU A 226 -13.77 0.91 4.98
N TYR A 227 -12.50 0.73 5.40
CA TYR A 227 -11.58 -0.17 4.74
C TYR A 227 -12.05 -1.63 4.86
N ALA A 228 -12.45 -2.07 6.05
CA ALA A 228 -12.98 -3.42 6.27
C ALA A 228 -14.26 -3.67 5.46
N GLY A 229 -15.19 -2.71 5.47
CA GLY A 229 -16.40 -2.73 4.65
C GLY A 229 -16.09 -2.83 3.15
N TRP A 230 -15.18 -1.99 2.65
CA TRP A 230 -14.74 -2.00 1.25
C TRP A 230 -14.13 -3.33 0.83
N THR A 231 -13.18 -3.85 1.62
CA THR A 231 -12.49 -5.10 1.29
C THR A 231 -13.45 -6.28 1.31
N LEU A 232 -14.41 -6.34 2.24
CA LEU A 232 -15.39 -7.43 2.31
C LEU A 232 -16.20 -7.62 1.00
N VAL A 233 -16.55 -6.53 0.30
CA VAL A 233 -17.42 -6.53 -0.90
C VAL A 233 -16.68 -6.35 -2.24
N ASN A 234 -15.38 -6.04 -2.21
CA ASN A 234 -14.53 -5.91 -3.42
C ASN A 234 -13.37 -6.93 -3.47
N GLY A 235 -13.02 -7.57 -2.35
CA GLY A 235 -11.96 -8.57 -2.26
C GLY A 235 -10.61 -8.02 -2.72
N TYR A 236 -9.90 -8.79 -3.54
CA TYR A 236 -8.59 -8.44 -4.10
C TYR A 236 -8.66 -7.56 -5.36
N ALA A 237 -9.81 -6.96 -5.69
CA ALA A 237 -9.92 -6.05 -6.83
C ALA A 237 -8.99 -4.83 -6.69
N LEU A 238 -8.51 -4.31 -7.84
CA LEU A 238 -7.70 -3.09 -7.91
C LEU A 238 -8.46 -1.90 -7.30
N ASN A 239 -7.94 -1.35 -6.19
CA ASN A 239 -8.59 -0.26 -5.43
C ASN A 239 -8.48 1.09 -6.14
N HIS A 240 -7.42 1.31 -6.90
CA HIS A 240 -7.28 2.36 -7.89
C HIS A 240 -6.09 2.09 -8.82
N ALA A 241 -6.15 2.67 -10.01
CA ALA A 241 -4.98 2.94 -10.84
C ALA A 241 -4.63 4.44 -10.72
N THR A 242 -3.34 4.76 -10.82
CA THR A 242 -2.85 6.14 -10.68
C THR A 242 -2.21 6.62 -11.98
N VAL A 243 -2.76 7.67 -12.60
CA VAL A 243 -2.18 8.30 -13.80
C VAL A 243 -0.96 9.13 -13.40
N SER A 244 0.17 8.88 -14.06
CA SER A 244 1.39 9.66 -13.93
C SER A 244 1.28 10.94 -14.78
N THR A 245 0.87 12.06 -14.18
CA THR A 245 0.57 13.29 -14.95
C THR A 245 1.83 13.88 -15.55
N HIS A 246 2.97 13.82 -14.84
CA HIS A 246 4.26 14.35 -15.28
C HIS A 246 4.80 13.70 -16.58
N ARG A 247 4.25 12.54 -16.98
CA ARG A 247 4.55 11.82 -18.23
C ARG A 247 3.55 12.09 -19.37
N LEU A 248 2.58 12.98 -19.16
CA LEU A 248 1.73 13.52 -20.22
C LEU A 248 2.48 14.66 -20.96
N GLU A 249 2.15 14.88 -22.22
CA GLU A 249 2.84 15.83 -23.11
C GLU A 249 2.16 17.19 -23.18
N SER A 250 0.83 17.23 -23.04
CA SER A 250 0.05 18.47 -23.05
C SER A 250 0.08 19.19 -21.70
N ASP A 251 -0.58 20.35 -21.60
CA ASP A 251 -0.47 21.21 -20.43
C ASP A 251 -1.15 20.65 -19.16
N ILE A 252 -2.00 19.62 -19.28
CA ILE A 252 -2.51 18.85 -18.13
C ILE A 252 -1.44 17.97 -17.46
N ARG A 253 -0.19 17.97 -17.93
CA ARG A 253 0.91 17.27 -17.24
C ARG A 253 1.16 17.76 -15.81
N SER A 254 0.88 19.04 -15.53
CA SER A 254 0.83 19.56 -14.17
C SER A 254 -0.49 19.19 -13.50
N ILE A 255 -0.43 18.59 -12.31
CA ILE A 255 -1.57 18.07 -11.57
C ILE A 255 -2.60 19.15 -11.21
N SER A 256 -2.19 20.41 -11.09
CA SER A 256 -3.11 21.54 -10.85
C SER A 256 -3.98 21.82 -12.08
N LYS A 257 -3.44 21.66 -13.29
CA LYS A 257 -4.20 21.74 -14.55
C LYS A 257 -4.99 20.46 -14.80
N PHE A 258 -4.42 19.30 -14.50
CA PHE A 258 -5.12 18.00 -14.56
C PHE A 258 -6.39 18.00 -13.70
N ASN A 259 -6.30 18.48 -12.45
CA ASN A 259 -7.46 18.57 -11.55
C ASN A 259 -8.55 19.48 -12.13
N LYS A 260 -8.18 20.66 -12.66
CA LYS A 260 -9.14 21.53 -13.35
C LYS A 260 -9.77 20.86 -14.58
N PHE A 261 -9.00 20.13 -15.37
CA PHE A 261 -9.51 19.35 -16.51
C PHE A 261 -10.53 18.29 -16.07
N VAL A 262 -10.29 17.59 -14.97
CA VAL A 262 -11.23 16.60 -14.40
C VAL A 262 -12.52 17.27 -13.89
N GLU A 263 -12.41 18.41 -13.21
CA GLU A 263 -13.57 19.17 -12.70
C GLU A 263 -14.38 19.85 -13.83
N ASP A 264 -13.72 20.42 -14.84
CA ASP A 264 -14.37 21.03 -16.01
C ASP A 264 -15.14 20.00 -16.87
N ASN A 265 -14.67 18.75 -16.89
CA ASN A 265 -15.40 17.61 -17.47
C ASN A 265 -16.49 17.03 -16.56
N GLY A 266 -16.75 17.65 -15.39
CA GLY A 266 -17.88 17.35 -14.52
C GLY A 266 -17.66 16.25 -13.48
N PHE A 267 -16.43 15.74 -13.31
CA PHE A 267 -16.11 14.73 -12.31
C PHE A 267 -15.75 15.36 -10.96
N LYS A 268 -16.04 14.66 -9.86
CA LYS A 268 -15.78 15.15 -8.50
C LYS A 268 -14.46 14.60 -7.97
N LEU A 269 -13.56 15.49 -7.60
CA LEU A 269 -12.34 15.16 -6.88
C LEU A 269 -12.62 14.92 -5.38
N ASN A 270 -11.82 14.07 -4.74
CA ASN A 270 -11.87 13.86 -3.30
C ASN A 270 -11.32 15.10 -2.57
N THR A 271 -12.16 15.78 -1.79
CA THR A 271 -11.83 17.02 -1.09
C THR A 271 -11.25 16.83 0.31
N GLU A 272 -11.21 15.61 0.86
CA GLU A 272 -10.68 15.40 2.21
C GLU A 272 -9.14 15.48 2.25
N GLY A 273 -8.62 16.26 3.19
CA GLY A 273 -7.22 16.70 3.19
C GLY A 273 -6.91 17.79 2.16
N GLY A 274 -7.94 18.43 1.57
CA GLY A 274 -7.81 19.28 0.37
C GLY A 274 -7.98 18.45 -0.90
N ILE A 275 -8.16 19.07 -2.07
CA ILE A 275 -8.23 18.35 -3.35
C ILE A 275 -6.85 17.75 -3.68
N LEU A 276 -5.84 18.61 -3.73
CA LEU A 276 -4.44 18.27 -3.93
C LEU A 276 -3.78 17.98 -2.59
N LYS A 277 -3.17 16.80 -2.48
CA LYS A 277 -2.38 16.36 -1.33
C LYS A 277 -0.91 16.47 -1.72
N VAL A 278 -0.10 17.07 -0.85
CA VAL A 278 1.34 17.30 -1.11
C VAL A 278 2.15 16.68 0.03
N SER A 279 3.23 15.99 -0.33
CA SER A 279 4.12 15.33 0.62
C SER A 279 4.93 16.34 1.48
N PRO A 280 5.49 15.93 2.64
CA PRO A 280 6.23 16.85 3.50
C PRO A 280 7.50 17.47 2.89
N ASP A 281 8.04 16.88 1.83
CA ASP A 281 9.15 17.40 1.02
C ASP A 281 8.70 18.27 -0.17
N GLY A 282 7.41 18.29 -0.48
CA GLY A 282 6.81 19.00 -1.62
C GLY A 282 6.91 18.30 -2.97
N LEU A 283 7.55 17.13 -3.04
CA LEU A 283 7.98 16.50 -4.30
C LEU A 283 7.00 15.47 -4.87
N LEU A 284 6.09 14.94 -4.06
CA LEU A 284 5.00 14.08 -4.49
C LEU A 284 3.66 14.79 -4.27
N GLN A 285 2.92 14.99 -5.36
CA GLN A 285 1.62 15.60 -5.36
C GLN A 285 0.59 14.60 -5.90
N GLN A 286 -0.51 14.40 -5.18
CA GLN A 286 -1.52 13.40 -5.50
C GLN A 286 -2.93 13.99 -5.38
N SER A 287 -3.84 13.58 -6.25
CA SER A 287 -5.28 13.90 -6.23
C SER A 287 -6.08 12.73 -6.81
N SER A 288 -7.34 12.56 -6.40
CA SER A 288 -8.18 11.43 -6.86
C SER A 288 -9.60 11.89 -7.14
N THR A 289 -10.36 11.09 -7.88
CA THR A 289 -11.81 11.19 -7.86
C THR A 289 -12.38 10.75 -6.51
N VAL A 290 -13.65 11.07 -6.27
CA VAL A 290 -14.51 10.25 -5.39
C VAL A 290 -14.65 8.86 -6.03
N ALA A 291 -14.82 7.82 -5.20
CA ALA A 291 -15.04 6.46 -5.71
C ALA A 291 -16.39 6.31 -6.40
N ASP A 292 -16.44 5.51 -7.47
CA ASP A 292 -17.71 5.07 -8.05
C ASP A 292 -18.46 4.18 -7.04
N SER A 293 -19.77 4.00 -7.23
CA SER A 293 -20.60 3.14 -6.38
C SER A 293 -21.62 2.37 -7.21
N SER A 294 -21.94 1.16 -6.79
CA SER A 294 -22.84 0.24 -7.51
C SER A 294 -23.82 -0.41 -6.55
N LEU A 295 -25.00 -0.83 -7.03
CA LEU A 295 -25.85 -1.73 -6.26
C LEU A 295 -25.20 -3.11 -6.10
N PHE A 296 -25.33 -3.69 -4.92
CA PHE A 296 -24.87 -5.04 -4.62
C PHE A 296 -25.95 -5.78 -3.83
N THR A 297 -26.43 -6.89 -4.37
CA THR A 297 -27.33 -7.81 -3.68
C THR A 297 -26.51 -8.72 -2.77
N PHE A 298 -26.63 -8.53 -1.46
CA PHE A 298 -26.02 -9.32 -0.40
C PHE A 298 -26.65 -10.72 -0.26
N ALA A 299 -26.06 -11.62 0.53
CA ALA A 299 -26.50 -13.00 0.67
C ALA A 299 -27.82 -13.16 1.44
N ASP A 300 -28.20 -12.17 2.23
CA ASP A 300 -29.51 -12.01 2.87
C ASP A 300 -30.58 -11.41 1.93
N GLY A 301 -30.26 -11.25 0.64
CA GLY A 301 -31.17 -10.75 -0.40
C GLY A 301 -31.35 -9.24 -0.43
N ILE A 302 -30.83 -8.52 0.57
CA ILE A 302 -30.84 -7.06 0.62
C ILE A 302 -29.98 -6.51 -0.52
N THR A 303 -30.46 -5.49 -1.23
CA THR A 303 -29.72 -4.85 -2.33
C THR A 303 -29.48 -3.39 -2.00
N GLU A 304 -28.21 -3.02 -1.82
CA GLU A 304 -27.80 -1.72 -1.29
C GLU A 304 -26.61 -1.15 -2.07
N SER A 305 -26.37 0.15 -1.92
CA SER A 305 -25.24 0.81 -2.60
C SER A 305 -23.92 0.53 -1.87
N ILE A 306 -22.90 0.10 -2.62
CA ILE A 306 -21.55 -0.12 -2.09
C ILE A 306 -20.50 0.68 -2.89
N PRO A 307 -19.42 1.13 -2.24
CA PRO A 307 -18.29 1.75 -2.94
C PRO A 307 -17.56 0.72 -3.81
N ARG A 308 -17.16 1.18 -4.99
CA ARG A 308 -16.16 0.54 -5.84
C ARG A 308 -14.83 1.29 -5.70
N SER A 309 -14.05 1.37 -6.75
CA SER A 309 -12.72 1.95 -6.79
C SER A 309 -12.78 3.44 -7.18
N TYR A 310 -11.64 4.11 -7.15
CA TYR A 310 -11.47 5.45 -7.74
C TYR A 310 -10.33 5.42 -8.76
N ILE A 311 -10.10 6.54 -9.44
CA ILE A 311 -8.87 6.81 -10.19
C ILE A 311 -8.09 7.91 -9.46
N GLU A 312 -6.77 7.77 -9.41
CA GLU A 312 -5.85 8.75 -8.82
C GLU A 312 -4.93 9.34 -9.89
N PHE A 313 -4.34 10.49 -9.60
CA PHE A 313 -3.45 11.26 -10.46
C PHE A 313 -2.25 11.69 -9.62
N ALA A 314 -1.03 11.51 -10.13
CA ALA A 314 0.21 11.79 -9.41
C ALA A 314 1.24 12.57 -10.25
N GLU A 315 1.69 13.70 -9.71
CA GLU A 315 2.85 14.44 -10.19
C GLU A 315 4.01 14.19 -9.23
N ARG A 316 5.15 13.78 -9.79
CA ARG A 316 6.40 13.61 -9.05
C ARG A 316 7.42 14.59 -9.61
N LEU A 317 7.98 15.41 -8.74
CA LEU A 317 8.98 16.42 -9.09
C LEU A 317 10.40 15.83 -8.97
N PRO A 318 11.37 16.31 -9.75
CA PRO A 318 12.77 15.89 -9.63
C PRO A 318 13.32 16.10 -8.21
N LEU A 319 14.12 15.14 -7.74
CA LEU A 319 14.79 15.28 -6.44
C LEU A 319 15.75 16.48 -6.45
N PRO A 320 16.04 17.11 -5.30
CA PRO A 320 16.74 18.41 -5.26
C PRO A 320 18.13 18.43 -5.93
N GLN A 321 18.84 17.30 -5.95
CA GLN A 321 20.13 17.13 -6.62
C GLN A 321 20.06 17.10 -8.17
N PHE A 322 18.86 17.04 -8.74
CA PHE A 322 18.59 17.02 -10.18
C PHE A 322 17.83 18.26 -10.68
N ARG A 323 17.66 19.27 -9.81
CA ARG A 323 16.92 20.52 -10.12
C ARG A 323 17.47 21.30 -11.33
N ASP A 324 18.76 21.18 -11.60
CA ASP A 324 19.44 21.97 -12.63
C ASP A 324 19.58 21.24 -13.99
N LEU A 325 18.97 20.05 -14.13
CA LEU A 325 18.80 19.36 -15.42
C LEU A 325 17.74 20.07 -16.27
N GLN A 326 17.82 19.98 -17.60
CA GLN A 326 16.75 20.45 -18.48
C GLN A 326 15.58 19.46 -18.51
N ASP A 327 14.35 19.92 -18.81
CA ASP A 327 13.13 19.10 -18.72
C ASP A 327 13.19 17.85 -19.61
N GLU A 328 13.90 17.94 -20.75
CA GLU A 328 14.17 16.85 -21.69
C GLU A 328 15.14 15.80 -21.10
N GLU A 329 16.11 16.23 -20.31
CA GLU A 329 17.07 15.36 -19.62
C GLU A 329 16.39 14.66 -18.44
N VAL A 330 15.56 15.38 -17.67
CA VAL A 330 14.74 14.83 -16.58
C VAL A 330 13.92 13.64 -17.08
N CYS A 331 13.22 13.79 -18.22
CA CYS A 331 12.38 12.74 -18.77
C CYS A 331 13.15 11.45 -19.10
N THR A 332 14.42 11.57 -19.49
CA THR A 332 15.30 10.44 -19.85
C THR A 332 15.83 9.68 -18.62
N ILE A 333 16.00 10.36 -17.48
CA ILE A 333 16.53 9.78 -16.22
C ILE A 333 15.40 9.57 -15.18
N CYS A 334 14.13 9.76 -15.56
CA CYS A 334 12.93 9.64 -14.72
C CYS A 334 12.75 8.31 -13.96
N HIS A 335 13.43 7.22 -14.34
CA HIS A 335 13.41 5.96 -13.60
C HIS A 335 14.31 5.96 -12.34
N GLU A 336 15.34 6.82 -12.28
CA GLU A 336 16.23 6.94 -11.11
C GLU A 336 16.06 8.30 -10.39
N CYS A 337 15.83 9.40 -11.13
CA CYS A 337 15.85 10.76 -10.58
C CYS A 337 14.66 11.15 -9.68
N ILE A 338 13.67 10.28 -9.53
CA ILE A 338 12.36 10.59 -8.93
C ILE A 338 12.00 9.66 -7.74
N ASP A 339 12.67 8.53 -7.59
CA ASP A 339 12.13 7.37 -6.86
C ASP A 339 12.19 7.46 -5.32
N TYR A 340 12.83 8.49 -4.75
CA TYR A 340 13.00 8.65 -3.30
C TYR A 340 11.87 9.42 -2.57
N SER A 341 10.93 10.04 -3.30
CA SER A 341 9.79 10.73 -2.68
C SER A 341 8.68 9.72 -2.35
N VAL A 342 8.78 9.15 -1.15
CA VAL A 342 7.90 8.12 -0.57
C VAL A 342 6.41 8.53 -0.65
N LEU A 343 5.52 7.54 -0.77
CA LEU A 343 4.06 7.70 -0.91
C LEU A 343 3.35 8.23 0.36
N VAL A 344 3.77 9.39 0.87
CA VAL A 344 3.28 9.95 2.16
C VAL A 344 1.84 10.50 2.06
N CYS A 345 1.39 10.94 0.89
CA CYS A 345 0.03 11.46 0.71
C CYS A 345 -1.08 10.40 0.83
N PHE A 346 -0.73 9.09 0.79
CA PHE A 346 -1.69 7.99 1.01
C PHE A 346 -2.44 8.10 2.35
N LEU A 347 -1.83 8.75 3.35
CA LEU A 347 -2.49 9.09 4.62
C LEU A 347 -3.85 9.80 4.41
N SER A 348 -3.98 10.62 3.36
CA SER A 348 -5.18 11.36 2.99
C SER A 348 -6.17 10.59 2.10
N PHE A 349 -5.70 9.72 1.19
CA PHE A 349 -6.60 8.99 0.27
C PHE A 349 -7.35 7.80 0.88
N ILE A 350 -6.89 7.31 2.03
CA ILE A 350 -7.65 6.36 2.84
C ILE A 350 -8.54 7.10 3.88
N ILE A 351 -8.76 8.42 3.78
CA ILE A 351 -9.78 9.13 4.58
C ILE A 351 -11.09 9.23 3.74
N HIS A 352 -12.23 9.15 4.44
CA HIS A 352 -13.59 8.84 4.01
C HIS A 352 -13.93 8.88 2.51
N THR A 353 -14.47 7.76 2.00
CA THR A 353 -15.40 7.80 0.85
C THR A 353 -16.88 7.75 1.28
N TRP A 354 -17.16 7.45 2.56
CA TRP A 354 -18.51 7.10 3.02
C TRP A 354 -19.39 8.21 3.60
N LYS A 355 -18.89 9.42 3.86
CA LYS A 355 -19.62 10.47 4.63
C LYS A 355 -21.01 10.86 4.06
N VAL A 356 -21.30 10.50 2.81
CA VAL A 356 -22.61 10.72 2.15
C VAL A 356 -23.66 9.65 2.54
N TYR A 357 -23.27 8.41 2.84
CA TYR A 357 -24.19 7.27 2.86
C TYR A 357 -24.98 7.10 4.16
N PHE A 358 -24.36 7.30 5.32
CA PHE A 358 -25.03 7.12 6.63
C PHE A 358 -25.89 8.33 7.11
N GLN A 359 -26.08 9.36 6.27
CA GLN A 359 -26.98 10.48 6.55
C GLN A 359 -28.36 10.36 5.88
N ALA A 360 -28.58 9.36 5.01
CA ALA A 360 -29.83 9.17 4.26
C ALA A 360 -30.85 8.21 4.91
N SER A 361 -30.57 7.71 6.12
CA SER A 361 -31.35 6.65 6.80
C SER A 361 -31.74 7.01 8.24
N ARG A 362 -32.30 8.21 8.43
CA ARG A 362 -32.98 8.68 9.64
C ARG A 362 -34.25 9.45 9.29
#